data_AF-A0A955VSG5-F1
#
_entry.id   AF-A0A955VSG5-F1
#
_cell.length_a   1.000
_cell.length_b   1.000
_cell.length_c   1.000
_cell.angle_alpha   90.00
_cell.angle_beta   90.00
_cell.angle_gamma   90.00
#
_symmetry.space_group_name_H-M   'P 1'
#
loop_
_entity.id
_entity.type
_entity.pdbx_description
1 polymer ?
#
loop_
_entity_poly.entity_id
_entity_poly.type
_entity_poly.pdbx_seq_one_letter_code
_entity_poly.pdbx_strand_id
1 'polypeptide(L)'
;MKQNRLTLAAAVAAGLLAAEAQASGILVARFGGEHGHPTTDNPTAMYYNPAGLSLGFGTRLYLDGNFAWRSVNYTRDPDAIDNPQDEGYAGSFTPNGAGVAANSGKASLFNYVASPFAAVTSDFGIKGFGAGIGFYVPFGGQSVWDDGTANDDFPGAVNGAQRWWVIEGTIRSLYVTGAAGYEIPNTNLSIGLGVNFVKSEINTVRARNADGTDSLRSGENIKEGRTLVDVSSNDISLAGGIIYRPNDQWWIGASYQSQPGFGENTLKGDARIVSGAAAVDDKKTKVELFQEMPDVIRLGARWRP
;
A
#
# COMPACT_ATOMS: atom_id res chain seq x y z
N MET A 1 7.53 -44.15 -22.50
CA MET A 1 7.09 -42.76 -22.31
C MET A 1 5.60 -42.74 -22.03
N LYS A 2 5.18 -42.61 -20.76
CA LYS A 2 3.78 -42.35 -20.38
C LYS A 2 3.79 -40.99 -19.66
N GLN A 3 3.45 -39.94 -20.40
CA GLN A 3 3.42 -38.57 -19.88
C GLN A 3 2.19 -38.35 -18.98
N ASN A 4 2.46 -37.70 -17.86
CA ASN A 4 1.60 -37.44 -16.73
C ASN A 4 0.38 -36.59 -17.10
N ARG A 5 -0.81 -37.20 -17.13
CA ARG A 5 -2.09 -36.47 -17.13
C ARG A 5 -2.44 -35.88 -15.75
N LEU A 6 -1.72 -36.27 -14.68
CA LEU A 6 -1.94 -35.72 -13.34
C LEU A 6 -1.40 -34.30 -13.15
N THR A 7 -0.36 -33.89 -13.88
CA THR A 7 0.29 -32.59 -13.65
C THR A 7 -0.54 -31.41 -14.18
N LEU A 8 -1.38 -31.66 -15.19
CA LEU A 8 -2.28 -30.63 -15.73
C LEU A 8 -3.50 -30.38 -14.83
N ALA A 9 -3.92 -31.38 -14.05
CA ALA A 9 -5.09 -31.28 -13.16
C ALA A 9 -4.82 -30.40 -11.93
N ALA A 10 -3.59 -30.40 -11.40
CA ALA A 10 -3.22 -29.57 -10.26
C ALA A 10 -3.13 -28.07 -10.59
N ALA A 11 -2.71 -27.72 -11.82
CA ALA A 11 -2.64 -26.33 -12.27
C ALA A 11 -4.02 -25.72 -12.55
N VAL A 12 -5.00 -26.53 -12.96
CA VAL A 12 -6.38 -26.07 -13.22
C VAL A 12 -7.19 -25.93 -11.92
N ALA A 13 -6.92 -26.75 -10.89
CA ALA A 13 -7.61 -26.65 -9.60
C ALA A 13 -7.26 -25.36 -8.82
N ALA A 14 -6.06 -24.81 -8.98
CA ALA A 14 -5.65 -23.57 -8.31
C ALA A 14 -6.34 -22.31 -8.85
N GLY A 15 -6.91 -22.35 -10.06
CA GLY A 15 -7.64 -21.24 -10.67
C GLY A 15 -9.14 -21.19 -10.37
N LEU A 16 -9.70 -22.22 -9.70
CA LEU A 16 -11.14 -22.37 -9.49
C LEU A 16 -11.64 -21.87 -8.11
N LEU A 17 -10.72 -21.43 -7.24
CA LEU A 17 -11.08 -20.72 -6.01
C LEU A 17 -11.25 -19.23 -6.32
N ALA A 18 -12.37 -18.87 -6.94
CA ALA A 18 -12.81 -17.49 -7.02
C ALA A 18 -13.21 -17.02 -5.61
N ALA A 19 -12.24 -16.51 -4.85
CA ALA A 19 -12.53 -15.67 -3.70
C ALA A 19 -12.97 -14.29 -4.21
N GLU A 20 -13.83 -13.61 -3.45
CA GLU A 20 -14.05 -12.18 -3.67
C GLU A 20 -12.70 -11.47 -3.64
N ALA A 21 -12.34 -10.81 -4.75
CA ALA A 21 -11.16 -9.98 -4.78
C ALA A 21 -11.43 -8.77 -3.87
N GLN A 22 -11.05 -8.89 -2.60
CA GLN A 22 -10.98 -7.75 -1.69
C GLN A 22 -9.78 -6.89 -2.10
N ALA A 23 -9.97 -6.14 -3.18
CA ALA A 23 -9.03 -5.11 -3.59
C ALA A 23 -9.13 -3.96 -2.60
N SER A 24 -8.32 -4.01 -1.54
CA SER A 24 -8.10 -2.82 -0.72
C SER A 24 -7.48 -1.75 -1.61
N GLY A 25 -8.16 -0.62 -1.79
CA GLY A 25 -7.64 0.55 -2.52
C GLY A 25 -6.36 1.16 -1.92
N ILE A 26 -5.87 0.56 -0.82
CA ILE A 26 -4.65 0.92 -0.09
C ILE A 26 -3.43 0.12 -0.59
N LEU A 27 -3.63 -1.05 -1.21
CA LEU A 27 -2.54 -1.89 -1.73
C LEU A 27 -2.15 -1.46 -3.14
N VAL A 28 -1.29 -0.44 -3.23
CA VAL A 28 -0.60 -0.13 -4.49
C VAL A 28 0.28 -1.32 -4.89
N ALA A 29 0.30 -1.60 -6.20
CA ALA A 29 1.07 -2.68 -6.82
C ALA A 29 2.47 -2.85 -6.20
N ARG A 30 2.83 -4.10 -5.88
CA ARG A 30 4.09 -4.48 -5.25
C ARG A 30 5.28 -3.89 -6.02
N PHE A 31 6.00 -2.95 -5.42
CA PHE A 31 7.31 -2.52 -5.90
C PHE A 31 8.38 -3.44 -5.29
N GLY A 32 9.31 -3.95 -6.10
CA GLY A 32 10.46 -4.77 -5.64
C GLY A 32 10.33 -6.29 -5.82
N GLY A 33 9.26 -6.80 -6.44
CA GLY A 33 9.09 -8.23 -6.78
C GLY A 33 10.11 -8.77 -7.78
N GLU A 34 10.85 -7.88 -8.43
CA GLU A 34 11.83 -8.20 -9.49
C GLU A 34 13.17 -8.68 -8.92
N HIS A 35 13.46 -8.35 -7.67
CA HIS A 35 14.72 -8.66 -7.00
C HIS A 35 14.62 -9.78 -5.95
N GLY A 36 13.39 -10.22 -5.64
CA GLY A 36 13.16 -11.29 -4.69
C GLY A 36 11.84 -12.03 -4.90
N HIS A 37 11.85 -13.32 -4.59
CA HIS A 37 10.78 -14.29 -4.79
C HIS A 37 10.89 -15.41 -3.73
N PRO A 38 9.91 -16.32 -3.61
CA PRO A 38 9.89 -17.32 -2.53
C PRO A 38 11.04 -18.33 -2.52
N THR A 39 11.93 -18.30 -3.52
CA THR A 39 13.11 -19.17 -3.63
C THR A 39 14.43 -18.39 -3.72
N THR A 40 14.39 -17.10 -3.40
CA THR A 40 15.58 -16.23 -3.40
C THR A 40 16.51 -16.60 -2.25
N ASP A 41 17.82 -16.50 -2.49
CA ASP A 41 18.91 -16.85 -1.59
C ASP A 41 19.74 -15.64 -1.15
N ASN A 42 19.35 -14.43 -1.55
CA ASN A 42 20.01 -13.16 -1.20
C ASN A 42 19.30 -12.44 -0.02
N PRO A 43 19.82 -11.30 0.50
CA PRO A 43 19.21 -10.62 1.65
C PRO A 43 17.74 -10.18 1.50
N THR A 44 17.20 -10.05 0.28
CA THR A 44 15.76 -9.81 0.08
C THR A 44 14.88 -10.97 0.58
N ALA A 45 15.47 -12.16 0.77
CA ALA A 45 14.81 -13.32 1.36
C ALA A 45 14.21 -13.01 2.74
N MET A 46 14.71 -12.01 3.48
CA MET A 46 14.10 -11.57 4.75
C MET A 46 12.62 -11.23 4.61
N TYR A 47 12.22 -10.61 3.49
CA TYR A 47 10.81 -10.29 3.19
C TYR A 47 10.11 -11.45 2.46
N TYR A 48 10.77 -12.07 1.49
CA TYR A 48 10.11 -13.01 0.59
C TYR A 48 10.01 -14.43 1.15
N ASN A 49 11.07 -14.96 1.75
CA ASN A 49 11.12 -16.28 2.39
C ASN A 49 12.40 -16.40 3.25
N PRO A 50 12.32 -16.22 4.58
CA PRO A 50 13.51 -16.23 5.45
C PRO A 50 14.37 -17.49 5.37
N ALA A 51 13.82 -18.64 4.92
CA ALA A 51 14.60 -19.86 4.70
C ALA A 51 15.73 -19.65 3.68
N GLY A 52 15.56 -18.73 2.73
CA GLY A 52 16.57 -18.38 1.72
C GLY A 52 17.87 -17.84 2.31
N LEU A 53 17.84 -17.28 3.52
CA LEU A 53 19.05 -16.76 4.18
C LEU A 53 20.11 -17.85 4.41
N SER A 54 19.67 -19.09 4.67
CA SER A 54 20.54 -20.25 4.89
C SER A 54 21.34 -20.69 3.66
N LEU A 55 20.91 -20.26 2.48
CA LEU A 55 21.50 -20.67 1.20
C LEU A 55 22.63 -19.74 0.74
N GLY A 56 22.82 -18.63 1.45
CA GLY A 56 23.90 -17.69 1.20
C GLY A 56 25.11 -17.94 2.08
N PHE A 57 26.25 -17.34 1.69
CA PHE A 57 27.52 -17.48 2.41
C PHE A 57 28.11 -16.10 2.75
N GLY A 58 28.80 -16.05 3.89
CA GLY A 58 29.51 -14.88 4.40
C GLY A 58 28.60 -13.72 4.82
N THR A 59 29.23 -12.58 5.11
CA THR A 59 28.54 -11.32 5.39
C THR A 59 28.19 -10.61 4.09
N ARG A 60 26.91 -10.27 3.90
CA ARG A 60 26.37 -9.70 2.67
C ARG A 60 25.60 -8.43 3.00
N LEU A 61 26.03 -7.34 2.38
CA LEU A 61 25.28 -6.08 2.32
C LEU A 61 24.49 -6.04 1.02
N TYR A 62 23.22 -5.65 1.11
CA TYR A 62 22.36 -5.45 -0.05
C TYR A 62 21.69 -4.09 0.06
N LEU A 63 21.83 -3.30 -0.99
CA LEU A 63 21.22 -1.97 -1.13
C LEU A 63 20.49 -1.96 -2.46
N ASP A 64 19.21 -1.60 -2.42
CA ASP A 64 18.35 -1.50 -3.59
C ASP A 64 17.40 -0.30 -3.47
N GLY A 65 17.00 0.24 -4.61
CA GLY A 65 16.11 1.38 -4.70
C GLY A 65 15.21 1.22 -5.92
N ASN A 66 13.94 0.97 -5.67
CA ASN A 66 12.94 0.92 -6.73
C ASN A 66 12.33 2.31 -6.91
N PHE A 67 12.29 2.77 -8.16
CA PHE A 67 11.74 4.07 -8.52
C PHE A 67 10.60 3.87 -9.50
N ALA A 68 9.46 4.46 -9.20
CA ALA A 68 8.26 4.33 -10.00
C ALA A 68 7.67 5.69 -10.34
N TRP A 69 7.35 5.88 -11.61
CA TRP A 69 6.52 6.98 -12.07
C TRP A 69 5.10 6.48 -12.25
N ARG A 70 4.15 7.19 -11.65
CA ARG A 70 2.73 6.87 -11.75
C ARG A 70 2.03 8.07 -12.37
N SER A 71 1.30 7.81 -13.45
CA SER A 71 0.31 8.75 -13.99
C SER A 71 -1.08 8.19 -13.77
N VAL A 72 -2.00 9.04 -13.33
CA VAL A 72 -3.43 8.72 -13.25
C VAL A 72 -4.20 9.88 -13.85
N ASN A 73 -5.22 9.57 -14.64
CA ASN A 73 -6.22 10.52 -15.09
C ASN A 73 -7.55 10.16 -14.43
N TYR A 74 -8.28 11.18 -14.01
CA TYR A 74 -9.62 11.07 -13.45
C TYR A 74 -10.54 12.02 -14.20
N THR A 75 -11.81 11.64 -14.34
CA THR A 75 -12.85 12.51 -14.88
C THR A 75 -14.05 12.40 -13.97
N ARG A 76 -14.50 13.53 -13.45
CA ARG A 76 -15.73 13.65 -12.68
C ARG A 76 -16.84 14.09 -13.62
N ASP A 77 -17.84 13.23 -13.75
CA ASP A 77 -19.04 13.55 -14.51
C ASP A 77 -19.88 14.60 -13.76
N PRO A 78 -20.45 15.61 -14.44
CA PRO A 78 -21.42 16.52 -13.84
C PRO A 78 -22.57 15.83 -13.12
N ASP A 79 -23.00 14.65 -13.58
CA ASP A 79 -24.09 13.87 -12.97
C ASP A 79 -23.70 13.27 -11.61
N ALA A 80 -22.41 13.28 -11.26
CA ALA A 80 -21.91 12.84 -9.95
C ALA A 80 -21.93 13.95 -8.88
N ILE A 81 -22.45 15.14 -9.21
CA ILE A 81 -22.56 16.27 -8.28
C ILE A 81 -23.89 16.21 -7.51
N ASP A 82 -23.82 16.43 -6.20
CA ASP A 82 -24.99 16.56 -5.34
C ASP A 82 -25.63 17.94 -5.52
N ASN A 83 -26.96 17.93 -5.65
CA ASN A 83 -27.81 19.11 -5.66
C ASN A 83 -27.39 20.20 -6.68
N PRO A 84 -27.20 19.88 -7.97
CA PRO A 84 -27.01 20.90 -9.00
C PRO A 84 -28.30 21.71 -9.14
N GLN A 85 -28.24 23.02 -8.85
CA GLN A 85 -29.41 23.90 -8.86
C GLN A 85 -29.03 25.32 -9.28
N ASP A 86 -30.03 26.11 -9.69
CA ASP A 86 -29.83 27.52 -10.00
C ASP A 86 -29.49 28.35 -8.75
N GLU A 87 -28.81 29.48 -8.95
CA GLU A 87 -28.44 30.39 -7.87
C GLU A 87 -29.66 30.94 -7.13
N GLY A 88 -29.50 31.22 -5.82
CA GLY A 88 -30.55 31.74 -4.96
C GLY A 88 -31.31 30.67 -4.15
N TYR A 89 -30.94 29.40 -4.28
CA TYR A 89 -31.46 28.35 -3.41
C TYR A 89 -31.01 28.54 -1.95
N ALA A 90 -31.96 28.50 -1.01
CA ALA A 90 -31.68 28.75 0.41
C ALA A 90 -30.93 27.60 1.12
N GLY A 91 -30.94 26.40 0.53
CA GLY A 91 -30.29 25.21 1.09
C GLY A 91 -28.84 25.03 0.64
N SER A 92 -28.33 23.82 0.79
CA SER A 92 -27.04 23.41 0.23
C SER A 92 -27.19 23.01 -1.23
N PHE A 93 -26.33 23.56 -2.09
CA PHE A 93 -26.38 23.30 -3.52
C PHE A 93 -25.05 23.56 -4.21
N THR A 94 -24.94 23.06 -5.43
CA THR A 94 -23.90 23.47 -6.40
C THR A 94 -24.57 24.32 -7.48
N PRO A 95 -24.17 25.59 -7.65
CA PRO A 95 -24.72 26.44 -8.71
C PRO A 95 -24.54 25.81 -10.10
N ASN A 96 -25.61 25.79 -10.90
CA ASN A 96 -25.53 25.44 -12.31
C ASN A 96 -24.53 26.35 -13.05
N GLY A 97 -24.00 25.87 -14.18
CA GLY A 97 -22.98 26.60 -14.94
C GLY A 97 -21.62 26.57 -14.24
N ALA A 98 -21.20 27.71 -13.66
CA ALA A 98 -19.85 27.86 -13.12
C ALA A 98 -19.56 26.94 -11.92
N GLY A 99 -20.55 26.67 -11.06
CA GLY A 99 -20.37 25.75 -9.93
C GLY A 99 -20.21 24.30 -10.38
N VAL A 100 -21.03 23.86 -11.33
CA VAL A 100 -20.89 22.54 -11.97
C VAL A 100 -19.53 22.43 -12.67
N ALA A 101 -19.09 23.45 -13.41
CA ALA A 101 -17.78 23.45 -14.05
C ALA A 101 -16.62 23.41 -13.04
N ALA A 102 -16.75 24.08 -11.89
CA ALA A 102 -15.78 24.04 -10.79
C ALA A 102 -15.75 22.69 -10.04
N ASN A 103 -16.80 21.89 -10.18
CA ASN A 103 -16.97 20.62 -9.47
C ASN A 103 -17.00 19.38 -10.37
N SER A 104 -16.67 19.52 -11.66
CA SER A 104 -16.60 18.42 -12.61
C SER A 104 -15.38 18.58 -13.52
N GLY A 105 -15.17 17.61 -14.40
CA GLY A 105 -14.11 17.66 -15.40
C GLY A 105 -12.91 16.79 -15.07
N LYS A 106 -11.80 17.07 -15.75
CA LYS A 106 -10.62 16.21 -15.75
C LYS A 106 -9.63 16.62 -14.67
N ALA A 107 -8.96 15.62 -14.12
CA ALA A 107 -7.83 15.79 -13.24
C ALA A 107 -6.74 14.79 -13.61
N SER A 108 -5.50 15.16 -13.34
CA SER A 108 -4.35 14.30 -13.54
C SER A 108 -3.41 14.35 -12.35
N LEU A 109 -2.61 13.29 -12.22
CA LEU A 109 -1.40 13.32 -11.41
C LEU A 109 -0.27 12.73 -12.22
N PHE A 110 0.94 13.21 -11.94
CA PHE A 110 2.17 12.54 -12.26
C PHE A 110 3.07 12.53 -11.02
N ASN A 111 3.21 11.37 -10.39
CA ASN A 111 3.96 11.25 -9.14
C ASN A 111 5.14 10.30 -9.30
N TYR A 112 6.18 10.58 -8.53
CA TYR A 112 7.36 9.74 -8.40
C TYR A 112 7.37 9.09 -7.03
N VAL A 113 7.53 7.77 -6.94
CA VAL A 113 7.62 7.02 -5.68
C VAL A 113 8.94 6.28 -5.63
N ALA A 114 9.58 6.30 -4.46
CA ALA A 114 10.77 5.51 -4.18
C ALA A 114 10.46 4.46 -3.10
N SER A 115 10.92 3.23 -3.31
CA SER A 115 10.90 2.16 -2.32
C SER A 115 12.33 1.66 -2.09
N PRO A 116 12.99 2.12 -1.01
CA PRO A 116 14.33 1.68 -0.67
C PRO A 116 14.29 0.29 0.00
N PHE A 117 15.37 -0.46 -0.19
CA PHE A 117 15.68 -1.67 0.56
C PHE A 117 17.14 -1.62 0.98
N ALA A 118 17.41 -1.91 2.25
CA ALA A 118 18.75 -2.10 2.77
C ALA A 118 18.77 -3.26 3.75
N ALA A 119 19.70 -4.20 3.60
CA ALA A 119 19.86 -5.28 4.56
C ALA A 119 21.31 -5.73 4.69
N VAL A 120 21.65 -6.19 5.89
CA VAL A 120 22.89 -6.90 6.17
C VAL A 120 22.57 -8.27 6.72
N THR A 121 23.21 -9.29 6.17
CA THR A 121 23.06 -10.69 6.62
C THR A 121 24.42 -11.32 6.80
N SER A 122 24.53 -12.33 7.66
CA SER A 122 25.75 -13.10 7.89
C SER A 122 25.40 -14.54 8.23
N ASP A 123 26.23 -15.47 7.78
CA ASP A 123 26.22 -16.87 8.25
C ASP A 123 26.99 -17.04 9.57
N PHE A 124 27.74 -16.01 9.99
CA PHE A 124 28.65 -16.04 11.15
C PHE A 124 29.63 -17.23 11.11
N GLY A 125 29.96 -17.72 9.91
CA GLY A 125 30.78 -18.93 9.72
C GLY A 125 30.09 -20.25 10.04
N ILE A 126 28.78 -20.25 10.33
CA ILE A 126 28.00 -21.46 10.62
C ILE A 126 27.41 -21.99 9.32
N LYS A 127 27.83 -23.20 8.90
CA LYS A 127 27.33 -23.83 7.68
C LYS A 127 25.81 -24.00 7.71
N GLY A 128 25.15 -23.54 6.65
CA GLY A 128 23.71 -23.65 6.48
C GLY A 128 22.92 -22.70 7.38
N PHE A 129 23.55 -21.76 8.07
CA PHE A 129 22.86 -20.71 8.83
C PHE A 129 22.97 -19.37 8.11
N GLY A 130 21.97 -18.52 8.27
CA GLY A 130 22.05 -17.13 7.89
C GLY A 130 21.08 -16.30 8.70
N ALA A 131 21.52 -15.17 9.24
CA ALA A 131 20.65 -14.23 9.93
C ALA A 131 21.03 -12.78 9.58
N GLY A 132 20.10 -11.85 9.79
CA GLY A 132 20.35 -10.45 9.46
C GLY A 132 19.27 -9.50 9.94
N ILE A 133 19.53 -8.22 9.66
CA ILE A 133 18.60 -7.11 9.86
C ILE A 133 18.41 -6.38 8.52
N GLY A 134 17.17 -5.99 8.25
CA GLY A 134 16.78 -5.30 7.02
C GLY A 134 15.79 -4.17 7.27
N PHE A 135 15.80 -3.21 6.37
CA PHE A 135 14.89 -2.08 6.29
C PHE A 135 14.31 -2.02 4.88
N TYR A 136 12.98 -1.93 4.76
CA TYR A 136 12.31 -1.81 3.48
C TYR A 136 10.88 -1.26 3.60
N VAL A 137 10.32 -0.78 2.49
CA VAL A 137 8.96 -0.22 2.42
C VAL A 137 8.13 -1.06 1.43
N PRO A 138 7.57 -2.21 1.86
CA PRO A 138 6.91 -3.15 0.97
C PRO A 138 5.52 -2.68 0.53
N PHE A 139 4.90 -1.78 1.29
CA PHE A 139 3.64 -1.15 0.95
C PHE A 139 3.80 0.37 1.03
N GLY A 140 3.49 1.04 -0.08
CA GLY A 140 3.70 2.48 -0.18
C GLY A 140 3.00 3.06 -1.39
N GLY A 141 2.24 4.11 -1.17
CA GLY A 141 1.58 4.89 -2.20
C GLY A 141 1.59 6.36 -1.81
N GLN A 142 1.66 7.22 -2.82
CA GLN A 142 1.29 8.61 -2.66
C GLN A 142 0.50 9.06 -3.88
N SER A 143 -0.33 10.05 -3.66
CA SER A 143 -1.06 10.78 -4.69
C SER A 143 -0.96 12.26 -4.37
N VAL A 144 -0.42 13.04 -5.29
CA VAL A 144 -0.48 14.50 -5.29
C VAL A 144 -1.01 14.87 -6.65
N TRP A 145 -2.23 15.40 -6.71
CA TRP A 145 -2.86 15.75 -7.96
C TRP A 145 -2.48 17.15 -8.42
N ASP A 146 -2.51 17.35 -9.74
CA ASP A 146 -2.25 18.64 -10.34
C ASP A 146 -3.34 19.65 -9.95
N ASP A 147 -2.95 20.92 -9.85
CA ASP A 147 -3.89 22.01 -9.59
C ASP A 147 -4.95 22.11 -10.69
N GLY A 148 -6.19 22.33 -10.27
CA GLY A 148 -7.30 22.64 -11.14
C GLY A 148 -7.33 24.11 -11.56
N THR A 149 -8.40 24.51 -12.24
CA THR A 149 -8.61 25.91 -12.60
C THR A 149 -9.15 26.67 -11.39
N ALA A 150 -8.40 27.67 -10.92
CA ALA A 150 -8.84 28.55 -9.84
C ALA A 150 -10.11 29.32 -10.25
N ASN A 151 -11.00 29.53 -9.29
CA ASN A 151 -12.24 30.27 -9.48
C ASN A 151 -12.54 31.03 -8.18
N ASP A 152 -12.70 32.35 -8.26
CA ASP A 152 -12.87 33.19 -7.07
C ASP A 152 -14.20 32.93 -6.34
N ASP A 153 -15.25 32.53 -7.08
CA ASP A 153 -16.56 32.16 -6.52
C ASP A 153 -16.55 30.75 -5.91
N PHE A 154 -15.59 29.92 -6.30
CA PHE A 154 -15.41 28.53 -5.89
C PHE A 154 -13.93 28.22 -5.64
N PRO A 155 -13.31 28.79 -4.58
CA PRO A 155 -11.86 28.73 -4.37
C PRO A 155 -11.32 27.31 -4.21
N GLY A 156 -12.17 26.35 -3.83
CA GLY A 156 -11.82 24.95 -3.76
C GLY A 156 -11.44 24.31 -5.09
N ALA A 157 -11.91 24.85 -6.21
CA ALA A 157 -11.69 24.36 -7.57
C ALA A 157 -10.21 24.28 -7.98
N VAL A 158 -9.35 25.09 -7.35
CA VAL A 158 -7.89 25.02 -7.54
C VAL A 158 -7.31 23.66 -7.17
N ASN A 159 -8.01 22.86 -6.34
CA ASN A 159 -7.57 21.52 -5.97
C ASN A 159 -8.12 20.43 -6.94
N GLY A 160 -8.70 20.84 -8.07
CA GLY A 160 -9.24 19.96 -9.11
C GLY A 160 -10.55 19.26 -8.75
N ALA A 161 -11.15 18.57 -9.72
CA ALA A 161 -12.45 17.89 -9.57
C ALA A 161 -12.38 16.60 -8.71
N GLN A 162 -11.21 15.99 -8.61
CA GLN A 162 -10.88 14.83 -7.78
C GLN A 162 -10.91 15.11 -6.28
N ARG A 163 -10.86 16.39 -5.87
CA ARG A 163 -10.60 16.83 -4.49
C ARG A 163 -11.47 16.17 -3.43
N TRP A 164 -12.71 15.82 -3.76
CA TRP A 164 -13.65 15.13 -2.88
C TRP A 164 -13.24 13.71 -2.51
N TRP A 165 -12.43 13.08 -3.35
CA TRP A 165 -11.79 11.79 -3.08
C TRP A 165 -10.47 12.00 -2.36
N VAL A 166 -9.53 12.71 -2.99
CA VAL A 166 -8.21 13.02 -2.45
C VAL A 166 -7.60 14.20 -3.22
N ILE A 167 -6.98 15.13 -2.51
CA ILE A 167 -6.16 16.22 -3.07
C ILE A 167 -4.71 15.78 -3.06
N GLU A 168 -4.25 15.42 -1.86
CA GLU A 168 -2.97 14.79 -1.64
C GLU A 168 -3.10 13.70 -0.57
N GLY A 169 -2.27 12.67 -0.65
CA GLY A 169 -2.27 11.61 0.32
C GLY A 169 -1.07 10.70 0.23
N THR A 170 -0.69 10.13 1.36
CA THR A 170 0.38 9.15 1.54
C THR A 170 -0.16 8.00 2.38
N ILE A 171 0.08 6.77 1.93
CA ILE A 171 -0.15 5.57 2.72
C ILE A 171 1.09 4.70 2.63
N ARG A 172 1.73 4.41 3.76
CA ARG A 172 3.02 3.71 3.78
C ARG A 172 3.11 2.76 4.97
N SER A 173 3.74 1.62 4.76
CA SER A 173 4.16 0.70 5.82
C SER A 173 5.65 0.44 5.68
N LEU A 174 6.41 0.80 6.70
CA LEU A 174 7.85 0.65 6.80
C LEU A 174 8.16 -0.55 7.68
N TYR A 175 9.08 -1.40 7.23
CA TYR A 175 9.47 -2.62 7.91
C TYR A 175 10.93 -2.52 8.35
N VAL A 176 11.17 -2.78 9.63
CA VAL A 176 12.47 -3.16 10.17
C VAL A 176 12.38 -4.61 10.58
N THR A 177 13.18 -5.47 9.95
CA THR A 177 13.04 -6.92 10.08
C THR A 177 14.31 -7.55 10.59
N GLY A 178 14.18 -8.39 11.61
CA GLY A 178 15.19 -9.37 11.98
C GLY A 178 14.75 -10.75 11.50
N ALA A 179 15.61 -11.47 10.80
CA ALA A 179 15.27 -12.81 10.30
C ALA A 179 16.46 -13.76 10.33
N ALA A 180 16.15 -15.06 10.40
CA ALA A 180 17.12 -16.14 10.36
C ALA A 180 16.59 -17.33 9.55
N GLY A 181 17.50 -18.04 8.91
CA GLY A 181 17.25 -19.28 8.19
C GLY A 181 18.28 -20.34 8.56
N TYR A 182 17.87 -21.59 8.50
CA TYR A 182 18.72 -22.75 8.73
C TYR A 182 18.43 -23.86 7.72
N GLU A 183 19.47 -24.39 7.09
CA GLU A 183 19.43 -25.58 6.25
C GLU A 183 19.63 -26.83 7.11
N ILE A 184 18.64 -27.71 7.11
CA ILE A 184 18.66 -28.96 7.87
C ILE A 184 19.64 -29.93 7.17
N PRO A 185 20.69 -30.40 7.86
CA PRO A 185 21.70 -31.26 7.26
C PRO A 185 21.12 -32.52 6.59
N ASN A 186 21.62 -32.86 5.41
CA ASN A 186 21.26 -34.08 4.64
C ASN A 186 19.79 -34.18 4.19
N THR A 187 19.02 -33.09 4.22
CA THR A 187 17.60 -33.10 3.79
C THR A 187 17.32 -32.21 2.60
N ASN A 188 18.27 -31.33 2.23
CA ASN A 188 18.08 -30.24 1.27
C ASN A 188 16.86 -29.33 1.60
N LEU A 189 16.45 -29.30 2.87
CA LEU A 189 15.36 -28.50 3.36
C LEU A 189 15.91 -27.36 4.20
N SER A 190 15.56 -26.14 3.84
CA SER A 190 15.79 -24.94 4.63
C SER A 190 14.49 -24.48 5.27
N ILE A 191 14.58 -24.03 6.51
CA ILE A 191 13.51 -23.36 7.25
C ILE A 191 13.96 -21.97 7.63
N GLY A 192 13.03 -21.04 7.81
CA GLY A 192 13.37 -19.72 8.32
C GLY A 192 12.20 -19.01 8.97
N LEU A 193 12.55 -18.05 9.82
CA LEU A 193 11.64 -17.23 10.59
C LEU A 193 12.12 -15.77 10.57
N GLY A 194 11.17 -14.85 10.63
CA GLY A 194 11.41 -13.41 10.70
C GLY A 194 10.41 -12.71 11.61
N VAL A 195 10.86 -11.63 12.22
CA VAL A 195 10.04 -10.71 13.01
C VAL A 195 10.20 -9.34 12.39
N ASN A 196 9.08 -8.68 12.09
CA ASN A 196 9.07 -7.33 11.56
C ASN A 196 8.47 -6.38 12.59
N PHE A 197 9.18 -5.27 12.84
CA PHE A 197 8.59 -4.06 13.40
C PHE A 197 8.07 -3.22 12.24
N VAL A 198 6.78 -2.90 12.27
CA VAL A 198 6.05 -2.26 11.17
C VAL A 198 5.52 -0.91 11.64
N LYS A 199 5.95 0.16 10.99
CA LYS A 199 5.33 1.49 11.16
C LYS A 199 4.40 1.75 9.99
N SER A 200 3.11 1.91 10.26
CA SER A 200 2.11 2.30 9.25
C SER A 200 1.70 3.75 9.43
N GLU A 201 1.52 4.46 8.33
CA GLU A 201 1.17 5.89 8.31
C GLU A 201 0.16 6.17 7.20
N ILE A 202 -0.87 6.94 7.53
CA ILE A 202 -1.84 7.49 6.59
C ILE A 202 -1.93 8.99 6.81
N ASN A 203 -1.57 9.74 5.77
CA ASN A 203 -1.77 11.17 5.69
C ASN A 203 -2.67 11.46 4.48
N THR A 204 -3.78 12.16 4.65
CA THR A 204 -4.67 12.52 3.53
C THR A 204 -5.27 13.89 3.70
N VAL A 205 -5.39 14.61 2.59
CA VAL A 205 -6.12 15.86 2.48
C VAL A 205 -7.19 15.68 1.39
N ARG A 206 -8.42 16.05 1.70
CA ARG A 206 -9.54 16.02 0.75
C ARG A 206 -10.53 17.15 1.00
N ALA A 207 -11.32 17.49 -0.01
CA ALA A 207 -12.52 18.29 0.17
C ALA A 207 -13.59 17.47 0.92
N ARG A 208 -14.29 18.12 1.84
CA ARG A 208 -15.41 17.50 2.57
C ARG A 208 -16.32 18.54 3.17
N ASN A 209 -17.62 18.28 3.09
CA ASN A 209 -18.63 18.99 3.85
C ASN A 209 -19.04 18.19 5.09
N ALA A 210 -19.52 18.88 6.13
CA ALA A 210 -19.96 18.25 7.36
C ALA A 210 -21.15 17.29 7.17
N ASP A 211 -21.99 17.54 6.17
CA ASP A 211 -23.14 16.69 5.82
C ASP A 211 -22.83 15.61 4.79
N GLY A 212 -21.56 15.48 4.37
CA GLY A 212 -21.11 14.47 3.42
C GLY A 212 -21.40 14.77 1.96
N THR A 213 -22.10 15.86 1.65
CA THR A 213 -22.37 16.29 0.27
C THR A 213 -21.13 16.87 -0.39
N ASP A 214 -21.16 17.00 -1.72
CA ASP A 214 -20.18 17.77 -2.48
C ASP A 214 -20.65 19.19 -2.87
N SER A 215 -21.74 19.67 -2.25
CA SER A 215 -22.32 20.99 -2.54
C SER A 215 -21.33 22.12 -2.26
N LEU A 216 -21.21 23.08 -3.18
CA LEU A 216 -20.24 24.18 -3.07
C LEU A 216 -20.71 25.32 -2.18
N ARG A 217 -22.02 25.56 -2.09
CA ARG A 217 -22.62 26.69 -1.36
C ARG A 217 -23.71 26.27 -0.39
N SER A 218 -23.97 27.15 0.57
CA SER A 218 -25.15 27.15 1.43
C SER A 218 -25.71 28.58 1.46
N GLY A 219 -26.77 28.83 0.68
CA GLY A 219 -27.16 30.20 0.32
C GLY A 219 -26.02 30.92 -0.39
N GLU A 220 -25.66 32.12 0.07
CA GLU A 220 -24.57 32.93 -0.51
C GLU A 220 -23.17 32.52 -0.03
N ASN A 221 -23.07 31.72 1.02
CA ASN A 221 -21.78 31.37 1.65
C ASN A 221 -21.12 30.16 1.00
N ILE A 222 -19.79 30.18 0.97
CA ILE A 222 -18.98 29.01 0.62
C ILE A 222 -19.20 27.94 1.68
N LYS A 223 -19.55 26.73 1.22
CA LYS A 223 -19.74 25.56 2.08
C LYS A 223 -18.53 24.64 2.07
N GLU A 224 -17.92 24.48 0.90
CA GLU A 224 -16.83 23.53 0.67
C GLU A 224 -15.72 23.66 1.72
N GLY A 225 -15.44 22.57 2.42
CA GLY A 225 -14.39 22.48 3.42
C GLY A 225 -13.25 21.52 3.06
N ARG A 226 -12.30 21.36 3.98
CA ARG A 226 -11.19 20.39 3.90
C ARG A 226 -11.19 19.47 5.10
N THR A 227 -10.83 18.22 4.88
CA THR A 227 -10.47 17.29 5.96
C THR A 227 -9.04 16.85 5.75
N LEU A 228 -8.25 16.98 6.81
CA LEU A 228 -6.90 16.47 6.91
C LEU A 228 -6.92 15.35 7.94
N VAL A 229 -6.36 14.19 7.59
CA VAL A 229 -6.20 13.04 8.50
C VAL A 229 -4.72 12.68 8.54
N ASP A 230 -4.17 12.57 9.74
CA ASP A 230 -2.78 12.18 9.98
C ASP A 230 -2.75 11.17 11.13
N VAL A 231 -2.58 9.90 10.80
CA VAL A 231 -2.66 8.77 11.75
C VAL A 231 -1.55 7.76 11.51
N SER A 232 -1.08 7.11 12.58
CA SER A 232 -0.04 6.08 12.49
C SER A 232 -0.21 4.97 13.52
N SER A 233 0.43 3.83 13.26
CA SER A 233 0.55 2.69 14.18
C SER A 233 1.97 2.12 14.17
N ASN A 234 2.32 1.40 15.23
CA ASN A 234 3.53 0.59 15.32
C ASN A 234 3.14 -0.81 15.76
N ASP A 235 3.35 -1.77 14.87
CA ASP A 235 2.84 -3.13 15.01
C ASP A 235 3.96 -4.15 14.81
N ILE A 236 3.75 -5.37 15.29
CA ILE A 236 4.64 -6.51 15.02
C ILE A 236 3.97 -7.41 13.98
N SER A 237 4.75 -7.99 13.07
CA SER A 237 4.34 -9.13 12.24
C SER A 237 5.40 -10.21 12.22
N LEU A 238 5.00 -11.43 11.87
CA LEU A 238 5.88 -12.58 11.75
C LEU A 238 5.96 -13.05 10.30
N ALA A 239 7.11 -13.61 9.94
CA ALA A 239 7.29 -14.30 8.68
C ALA A 239 7.89 -15.68 8.92
N GLY A 240 7.51 -16.63 8.10
CA GLY A 240 8.06 -17.98 8.12
C GLY A 240 8.11 -18.56 6.72
N GLY A 241 9.01 -19.51 6.49
CA GLY A 241 9.03 -20.19 5.21
C GLY A 241 9.96 -21.38 5.17
N ILE A 242 9.83 -22.11 4.07
CA ILE A 242 10.59 -23.31 3.76
C ILE A 242 11.12 -23.21 2.32
N ILE A 243 12.29 -23.79 2.07
CA ILE A 243 12.81 -24.03 0.72
C ILE A 243 13.31 -25.46 0.64
N TYR A 244 12.84 -26.21 -0.35
CA TYR A 244 13.30 -27.56 -0.64
C TYR A 244 14.07 -27.60 -1.96
N ARG A 245 15.25 -28.23 -1.96
CA ARG A 245 16.10 -28.42 -3.13
C ARG A 245 16.23 -29.90 -3.47
N PRO A 246 15.30 -30.49 -4.26
CA PRO A 246 15.34 -31.93 -4.53
C PRO A 246 16.64 -32.37 -5.22
N ASN A 247 17.27 -31.46 -5.97
CA ASN A 247 18.60 -31.60 -6.55
C ASN A 247 19.19 -30.20 -6.78
N ASP A 248 20.39 -30.14 -7.35
CA ASP A 248 21.12 -28.88 -7.57
C ASP A 248 20.50 -27.96 -8.63
N GLN A 249 19.50 -28.43 -9.38
CA GLN A 249 18.83 -27.66 -10.44
C GLN A 249 17.51 -27.04 -9.98
N TRP A 250 16.91 -27.50 -8.88
CA TRP A 250 15.56 -27.13 -8.48
C TRP A 250 15.51 -26.53 -7.08
N TRP A 251 14.70 -25.47 -6.95
CA TRP A 251 14.30 -24.89 -5.68
C TRP A 251 12.79 -24.77 -5.67
N ILE A 252 12.16 -25.21 -4.59
CA ILE A 252 10.72 -25.09 -4.36
C ILE A 252 10.55 -24.38 -3.03
N GLY A 253 9.87 -23.23 -3.03
CA GLY A 253 9.75 -22.35 -1.88
C GLY A 253 8.31 -22.08 -1.53
N ALA A 254 8.04 -22.08 -0.23
CA ALA A 254 6.77 -21.64 0.33
C ALA A 254 7.04 -20.71 1.51
N SER A 255 6.29 -19.61 1.60
CA SER A 255 6.40 -18.68 2.72
C SER A 255 5.05 -18.11 3.12
N TYR A 256 5.00 -17.68 4.36
CA TYR A 256 3.88 -16.99 4.99
C TYR A 256 4.41 -15.73 5.68
N GLN A 257 3.66 -14.65 5.56
CA GLN A 257 3.89 -13.42 6.30
C GLN A 257 2.57 -12.98 6.90
N SER A 258 2.55 -12.83 8.22
CA SER A 258 1.35 -12.38 8.91
C SER A 258 1.08 -10.92 8.61
N GLN A 259 -0.18 -10.53 8.67
CA GLN A 259 -0.55 -9.14 8.79
C GLN A 259 0.05 -8.54 10.09
N PRO A 260 0.45 -7.26 10.08
CA PRO A 260 0.84 -6.56 11.29
C PRO A 260 -0.29 -6.55 12.31
N GLY A 261 0.08 -6.67 13.58
CA GLY A 261 -0.86 -6.74 14.71
C GLY A 261 -1.66 -8.05 14.79
N PHE A 262 -1.49 -8.98 13.84
CA PHE A 262 -2.23 -10.25 13.77
C PHE A 262 -3.76 -10.07 13.70
N GLY A 263 -4.21 -8.95 13.11
CA GLY A 263 -5.62 -8.58 13.07
C GLY A 263 -5.82 -7.19 12.48
N GLU A 264 -6.95 -6.59 12.82
CA GLU A 264 -7.22 -5.18 12.60
C GLU A 264 -6.24 -4.32 13.42
N ASN A 265 -5.60 -3.36 12.76
CA ASN A 265 -4.69 -2.40 13.38
C ASN A 265 -5.43 -1.07 13.61
N THR A 266 -5.18 -0.45 14.77
CA THR A 266 -5.69 0.89 15.09
C THR A 266 -4.60 1.93 14.89
N LEU A 267 -4.74 2.74 13.85
CA LEU A 267 -3.90 3.91 13.61
C LEU A 267 -4.48 5.09 14.40
N LYS A 268 -3.64 5.74 15.21
CA LYS A 268 -4.06 6.87 16.05
C LYS A 268 -3.39 8.15 15.60
N GLY A 269 -4.10 9.26 15.74
CA GLY A 269 -3.55 10.56 15.40
C GLY A 269 -4.60 11.66 15.43
N ASP A 270 -4.47 12.60 14.49
CA ASP A 270 -5.27 13.81 14.46
C ASP A 270 -6.06 13.91 13.15
N ALA A 271 -7.29 14.38 13.24
CA ALA A 271 -8.03 14.91 12.12
C ALA A 271 -8.30 16.40 12.33
N ARG A 272 -8.26 17.16 11.24
CA ARG A 272 -8.64 18.56 11.19
C ARG A 272 -9.71 18.73 10.12
N ILE A 273 -10.81 19.38 10.48
CA ILE A 273 -11.86 19.77 9.54
C ILE A 273 -11.87 21.29 9.46
N VAL A 274 -11.65 21.81 8.27
CA VAL A 274 -11.75 23.24 7.97
C VAL A 274 -13.01 23.45 7.15
N SER A 275 -14.07 23.98 7.74
CA SER A 275 -15.32 24.27 7.02
C SER A 275 -15.21 25.56 6.20
N GLY A 276 -15.89 25.64 5.05
CA GLY A 276 -15.96 26.88 4.26
C GLY A 276 -16.76 28.00 4.91
N ALA A 277 -17.70 27.68 5.81
CA ALA A 277 -18.67 28.62 6.38
C ALA A 277 -18.39 29.09 7.82
N ALA A 278 -17.38 28.54 8.51
CA ALA A 278 -17.06 28.92 9.90
C ALA A 278 -15.67 29.58 9.99
N ALA A 279 -15.46 30.37 11.05
CA ALA A 279 -14.11 30.79 11.43
C ALA A 279 -13.22 29.55 11.57
N VAL A 280 -11.99 29.60 11.04
CA VAL A 280 -11.06 28.47 11.04
C VAL A 280 -10.85 27.98 12.48
N ASP A 281 -11.57 26.94 12.90
CA ASP A 281 -11.29 26.24 14.15
C ASP A 281 -10.11 25.32 13.85
N ASP A 282 -8.90 25.77 14.20
CA ASP A 282 -7.65 25.01 14.03
C ASP A 282 -7.51 23.89 15.09
N LYS A 283 -8.62 23.40 15.63
CA LYS A 283 -8.60 22.32 16.62
C LYS A 283 -8.41 20.99 15.92
N LYS A 284 -7.28 20.38 16.23
CA LYS A 284 -7.06 18.95 15.96
C LYS A 284 -7.98 18.12 16.86
N THR A 285 -8.69 17.19 16.26
CA THR A 285 -9.50 16.19 16.97
C THR A 285 -8.74 14.87 16.96
N LYS A 286 -8.63 14.21 18.10
CA LYS A 286 -8.05 12.86 18.16
C LYS A 286 -8.96 11.87 17.45
N VAL A 287 -8.40 11.11 16.52
CA VAL A 287 -9.12 10.11 15.74
C VAL A 287 -8.38 8.78 15.74
N GLU A 288 -9.16 7.73 15.51
CA GLU A 288 -8.67 6.38 15.30
C GLU A 288 -9.16 5.90 13.93
N LEU A 289 -8.26 5.29 13.17
CA LEU A 289 -8.55 4.67 11.89
C LEU A 289 -8.23 3.18 12.01
N PHE A 290 -9.19 2.35 11.65
CA PHE A 290 -9.07 0.91 11.68
C PHE A 290 -8.69 0.41 10.29
N GLN A 291 -7.63 -0.39 10.20
CA GLN A 291 -7.14 -0.95 8.94
C GLN A 291 -6.76 -2.41 9.14
N GLU A 292 -7.14 -3.24 8.18
CA GLU A 292 -6.63 -4.60 8.05
C GLU A 292 -5.72 -4.71 6.82
N MET A 293 -4.53 -5.29 7.01
CA MET A 293 -3.64 -5.67 5.90
C MET A 293 -3.73 -7.18 5.73
N PRO A 294 -3.56 -7.71 4.51
CA PRO A 294 -3.70 -9.14 4.28
C PRO A 294 -2.49 -9.90 4.82
N ASP A 295 -2.74 -11.11 5.32
CA ASP A 295 -1.73 -12.17 5.34
C ASP A 295 -1.24 -12.46 3.92
N VAL A 296 0.05 -12.77 3.78
CA VAL A 296 0.65 -13.08 2.47
C VAL A 296 1.22 -14.49 2.46
N ILE A 297 0.59 -15.35 1.67
CA ILE A 297 1.14 -16.67 1.32
C ILE A 297 1.82 -16.55 -0.04
N ARG A 298 3.02 -17.12 -0.17
CA ARG A 298 3.75 -17.18 -1.44
C ARG A 298 4.23 -18.59 -1.71
N LEU A 299 4.09 -19.02 -2.97
CA LEU A 299 4.59 -20.28 -3.48
C LEU A 299 5.38 -20.01 -4.76
N GLY A 300 6.50 -20.69 -4.95
CA GLY A 300 7.31 -20.52 -6.16
C GLY A 300 8.29 -21.66 -6.38
N ALA A 301 8.75 -21.78 -7.61
CA ALA A 301 9.83 -22.69 -7.98
C ALA A 301 10.85 -21.97 -8.86
N ARG A 302 12.12 -22.34 -8.73
CA ARG A 302 13.22 -21.91 -9.59
C ARG A 302 13.87 -23.15 -10.18
N TRP A 303 14.15 -23.11 -11.47
CA TRP A 303 14.93 -24.12 -12.17
C TRP A 303 16.17 -23.47 -12.81
N ARG A 304 17.34 -24.10 -12.63
CA ARG A 304 18.58 -23.72 -13.29
C ARG A 304 19.06 -24.93 -14.13
N PRO A 305 18.96 -24.87 -15.48
CA PRO A 305 19.39 -25.95 -16.36
C PRO A 305 20.88 -26.25 -16.22
#